data_AF-A0A1F3SZX8-F1
#
_entry.id   AF-A0A1F3SZX8-F1
#
_cell.length_a   1.000
_cell.length_b   1.000
_cell.length_c   1.000
_cell.angle_alpha   90.00
_cell.angle_beta   90.00
_cell.angle_gamma   90.00
#
_symmetry.space_group_name_H-M   'P 1'
#
loop_
_entity.id
_entity.type
_entity.pdbx_description
1 polymer ?
#
loop_
_entity_poly.entity_id
_entity_poly.type
_entity_poly.pdbx_seq_one_letter_code
_entity_poly.pdbx_strand_id
1 'polypeptide(L)' 'MAKPTLKKKTSSSTNSSKTSSTASAMKEMTQSSRPATQIKAHEVALRAYSIYLSGQGGSQLDHWLQAERELLGSNEART' A
#
# COMPACT_ATOMS: atom_id res chain seq x y z
N MET A 1 -38.64 26.68 7.15
CA MET A 1 -38.00 25.76 6.17
C MET A 1 -36.82 25.08 6.86
N ALA A 2 -36.95 23.80 7.19
CA ALA A 2 -35.97 23.04 7.98
C ALA A 2 -34.95 22.29 7.09
N LYS A 3 -33.72 22.17 7.60
CA LYS A 3 -32.52 21.60 6.97
C LYS A 3 -32.56 20.06 6.90
N PRO A 4 -32.01 19.40 5.87
CA PRO A 4 -31.55 18.03 5.99
C PRO A 4 -30.03 17.98 6.25
N THR A 5 -29.65 17.53 7.46
CA THR A 5 -28.28 17.20 7.85
C THR A 5 -27.99 15.73 7.53
N LEU A 6 -26.98 15.46 6.68
CA LEU A 6 -26.51 14.11 6.38
C LEU A 6 -25.73 13.55 7.57
N LYS A 7 -26.32 12.57 8.28
CA LYS A 7 -25.65 11.78 9.31
C LYS A 7 -24.84 10.65 8.67
N LYS A 8 -23.50 10.75 8.70
CA LYS A 8 -22.59 9.66 8.34
C LYS A 8 -22.55 8.67 9.52
N LYS A 9 -23.22 7.52 9.36
CA LYS A 9 -23.16 6.38 10.31
C LYS A 9 -21.76 5.75 10.23
N THR A 10 -20.94 5.97 11.24
CA THR A 10 -19.71 5.22 11.48
C THR A 10 -20.06 3.97 12.31
N SER A 11 -20.23 2.83 11.65
CA SER A 11 -20.33 1.53 12.29
C SER A 11 -18.92 0.99 12.59
N SER A 12 -18.32 1.41 13.71
CA SER A 12 -17.12 0.74 14.23
C SER A 12 -17.57 -0.42 15.14
N SER A 13 -17.58 -1.61 14.55
CA SER A 13 -17.88 -2.88 15.19
C SER A 13 -16.84 -3.16 16.29
N THR A 14 -17.32 -3.29 17.51
CA THR A 14 -16.60 -3.79 18.68
C THR A 14 -16.46 -5.31 18.54
N ASN A 15 -15.27 -5.81 18.22
CA ASN A 15 -14.99 -7.24 18.28
C ASN A 15 -13.93 -7.52 19.36
N SER A 16 -14.45 -7.73 20.57
CA SER A 16 -13.76 -8.42 21.65
C SER A 16 -13.69 -9.90 21.29
N SER A 17 -12.51 -10.44 21.05
CA SER A 17 -12.30 -11.89 21.11
C SER A 17 -10.97 -12.21 21.79
N LYS A 18 -11.14 -12.84 22.94
CA LYS A 18 -10.13 -13.37 23.85
C LYS A 18 -9.99 -14.84 23.51
N THR A 19 -8.85 -15.27 22.99
CA THR A 19 -8.46 -16.68 22.98
C THR A 19 -6.99 -16.81 23.31
N SER A 20 -6.76 -17.49 24.41
CA SER A 20 -5.48 -17.98 24.91
C SER A 20 -5.04 -19.23 24.14
N SER A 21 -3.73 -19.45 24.15
CA SER A 21 -3.06 -20.75 24.01
C SER A 21 -2.92 -21.32 22.61
N THR A 22 -1.70 -21.28 22.08
CA THR A 22 -0.93 -22.49 21.74
C THR A 22 0.48 -22.08 21.30
N ALA A 23 1.48 -22.55 22.06
CA ALA A 23 2.86 -22.52 21.63
C ALA A 23 2.99 -23.41 20.38
N SER A 24 3.36 -22.81 19.25
CA SER A 24 3.71 -23.54 18.04
C SER A 24 4.93 -22.88 17.43
N ALA A 25 6.01 -23.68 17.41
CA ALA A 25 7.12 -23.63 16.47
C ALA A 25 7.50 -22.24 15.96
N MET A 26 8.45 -21.60 16.65
CA MET A 26 9.24 -20.53 16.06
C MET A 26 10.12 -21.15 14.97
N LYS A 27 9.55 -21.36 13.78
CA LYS A 27 10.33 -21.52 12.57
C LYS A 27 10.83 -20.12 12.25
N GLU A 28 12.05 -19.86 12.68
CA GLU A 28 12.83 -18.68 12.37
C GLU A 28 12.89 -18.58 10.84
N MET A 29 11.89 -17.89 10.28
CA MET A 29 11.82 -17.57 8.88
C MET A 29 12.82 -16.43 8.74
N THR A 30 14.07 -16.80 8.47
CA THR A 30 15.05 -15.88 7.94
C THR A 30 14.39 -15.23 6.74
N GLN A 31 13.86 -14.02 6.95
CA GLN A 31 13.50 -13.10 5.89
C GLN A 31 14.82 -12.86 5.19
N SER A 32 15.09 -13.70 4.18
CA SER A 32 16.09 -13.46 3.18
C SER A 32 15.77 -12.07 2.67
N SER A 33 16.52 -11.08 3.16
CA SER A 33 16.37 -9.72 2.72
C SER A 33 16.81 -9.76 1.27
N ARG A 34 15.84 -9.93 0.36
CA ARG A 34 16.05 -9.70 -1.06
C ARG A 34 16.82 -8.38 -1.14
N PRO A 35 17.96 -8.34 -1.84
CA PRO A 35 18.73 -7.11 -1.94
C PRO A 35 17.76 -6.07 -2.47
N ALA A 36 17.41 -5.10 -1.62
CA ALA A 36 16.46 -4.07 -1.98
C ALA A 36 17.06 -3.37 -3.18
N THR A 37 16.51 -3.67 -4.35
CA THR A 37 16.87 -3.01 -5.59
C THR A 37 16.65 -1.53 -5.33
N GLN A 38 17.74 -0.77 -5.25
CA GLN A 38 17.69 0.63 -4.85
C GLN A 38 17.02 1.43 -5.96
N ILE A 39 15.70 1.50 -5.92
CA ILE A 39 14.94 2.36 -6.81
C ILE A 39 15.18 3.78 -6.35
N LYS A 40 15.65 4.60 -7.28
CA LYS A 40 15.97 5.98 -6.97
C LYS A 40 14.66 6.76 -6.93
N ALA A 41 14.47 7.61 -5.92
CA ALA A 41 13.26 8.42 -5.76
C ALA A 41 12.92 9.26 -7.02
N HIS A 42 13.94 9.69 -7.77
CA HIS A 42 13.73 10.44 -9.02
C HIS A 42 13.02 9.61 -10.11
N GLU A 43 13.27 8.30 -10.19
CA GLU A 43 12.65 7.40 -11.16
C GLU A 43 11.17 7.22 -10.82
N VAL A 44 10.85 7.07 -9.53
CA VAL A 44 9.48 7.02 -9.03
C VAL A 44 8.74 8.32 -9.35
N ALA A 45 9.39 9.47 -9.18
CA ALA A 45 8.79 10.78 -9.47
C ALA A 45 8.43 10.94 -10.96
N LEU A 46 9.35 10.58 -11.86
CA LEU A 46 9.11 10.62 -13.32
C LEU A 46 7.97 9.69 -13.71
N ARG A 47 7.93 8.48 -13.13
CA ARG A 47 6.87 7.51 -13.42
C ARG A 47 5.52 7.95 -12.87
N ALA A 48 5.47 8.46 -11.64
CA ALA A 48 4.26 8.99 -11.04
C ALA A 48 3.68 10.17 -11.85
N TYR A 49 4.54 11.08 -12.33
CA TYR A 49 4.13 12.17 -13.21
C TYR A 49 3.55 11.66 -14.54
N SER A 50 4.13 10.60 -15.10
CA SER A 50 3.58 9.96 -16.31
C SER A 50 2.19 9.36 -16.06
N ILE A 51 1.97 8.74 -14.89
CA ILE A 51 0.65 8.21 -14.49
C ILE A 51 -0.36 9.36 -14.34
N TYR A 52 0.04 10.45 -13.67
CA TYR A 52 -0.79 11.65 -13.56
C TYR A 52 -1.22 12.21 -14.93
N LEU A 53 -0.28 12.32 -15.86
CA LEU A 53 -0.54 12.83 -17.23
C LEU A 53 -1.45 11.91 -18.06
N SER A 54 -1.52 10.61 -17.74
CA SER A 54 -2.40 9.68 -18.45
C SER A 54 -3.89 9.93 -18.20
N GLY A 55 -4.22 10.83 -17.25
CA GLY A 55 -5.60 11.10 -16.86
C GLY A 55 -6.22 10.00 -16.00
N GLN A 56 -5.41 9.03 -15.54
CA GLN A 56 -5.83 8.04 -14.57
C GLN A 56 -6.14 8.78 -13.26
N GLY A 57 -7.43 8.82 -12.89
CA GLY A 57 -7.87 9.44 -11.64
C GLY A 57 -7.13 8.86 -10.42
N GLY A 58 -7.10 9.63 -9.33
CA GLY A 58 -6.35 9.27 -8.13
C GLY A 58 -5.67 10.50 -7.52
N SER A 59 -5.17 10.34 -6.30
CA SER A 59 -4.34 11.37 -5.67
C SER A 59 -2.88 11.24 -6.13
N GLN A 60 -2.10 12.30 -5.93
CA GLN A 60 -0.66 12.29 -6.15
C GLN A 60 0.04 11.13 -5.39
N LEU A 61 -0.46 10.81 -4.18
CA LEU A 61 0.08 9.72 -3.38
C LEU A 61 -0.19 8.35 -4.03
N ASP A 62 -1.39 8.16 -4.59
CA ASP A 62 -1.74 6.91 -5.28
C ASP A 62 -0.86 6.69 -6.50
N HIS A 63 -0.62 7.75 -7.29
CA HIS A 63 0.26 7.69 -8.46
C HIS A 63 1.71 7.38 -8.06
N TRP A 64 2.18 7.91 -6.93
CA TRP A 64 3.52 7.63 -6.41
C TRP A 64 3.67 6.17 -5.95
N LEU A 65 2.70 5.64 -5.20
CA LEU A 65 2.69 4.25 -4.75
C LEU A 65 2.56 3.26 -5.92
N GLN A 66 1.77 3.61 -6.93
CA GLN A 66 1.66 2.80 -8.14
C GLN A 66 2.99 2.79 -8.92
N ALA A 67 3.61 3.95 -9.11
CA ALA A 67 4.92 4.07 -9.76
C ALA A 67 5.99 3.26 -9.04
N GLU A 68 6.00 3.30 -7.70
CA GLU A 68 6.92 2.51 -6.89
C GLU A 68 6.72 1.01 -7.15
N ARG A 69 5.48 0.51 -7.08
CA ARG A 69 5.18 -0.91 -7.37
C ARG A 69 5.59 -1.35 -8.77
N GLU A 70 5.36 -0.51 -9.78
CA GLU A 70 5.73 -0.81 -11.17
C GLU A 70 7.25 -0.92 -11.36
N LEU A 71 8.01 -0.03 -10.72
CA LEU A 71 9.48 -0.05 -10.77
C LEU A 71 10.06 -1.22 -9.98
N LEU A 72 9.49 -1.57 -8.82
CA LEU A 72 9.87 -2.77 -8.07
C LEU A 72 9.62 -4.05 -8.89
N GLY A 73 8.41 -4.20 -9.43
CA GLY A 73 8.04 -5.39 -10.22
C GLY A 73 8.87 -5.55 -11.50
N SER A 74 9.24 -4.44 -12.14
CA SER A 74 10.06 -4.46 -13.36
C SER A 74 11.52 -4.84 -13.10
N ASN A 75 12.05 -4.52 -11.91
CA ASN A 75 13.44 -4.83 -11.57
C ASN A 75 13.62 -6.32 -11.20
N GLU A 76 12.61 -6.93 -10.57
CA GLU A 76 12.63 -8.37 -10.24
C GLU A 76 12.52 -9.27 -11.47
N ALA A 77 11.93 -8.79 -12.57
CA ALA A 77 11.76 -9.59 -13.79
C ALA A 77 13.01 -9.64 -14.69
N ARG A 78 14.09 -8.92 -14.35
CA ARG A 78 15.31 -8.80 -15.17
C ARG A 78 16.51 -9.58 -14.64
N THR A 79 16.35 -10.38 -13.58
CA THR A 79 17.40 -11.22 -12.98
C THR A 79 17.10 -12.70 -13.19
#